data_AF-A0A645J9W2-F1
#
_entry.id   AF-A0A645J9W2-F1
#
_cell.length_a   1.000
_cell.length_b   1.000
_cell.length_c   1.000
_cell.angle_alpha   90.00
_cell.angle_beta   90.00
_cell.angle_gamma   90.00
#
_symmetry.space_group_name_H-M   'P 1'
#
loop_
_entity.id
_entity.type
_entity.pdbx_description
1 polymer ?
#
loop_
_entity_poly.entity_id
_entity_poly.type
_entity_poly.pdbx_seq_one_letter_code
_entity_poly.pdbx_strand_id
1 'polypeptide(L)'
;MGIERKNINKMGYVMNKPLVYVNEPARHKLLDVIGDVALVGRFIKGKIIAYRPGHRVNNLFARKIVEQMETESVFEMREKRVLV
;
A
#
# COMPACT_ATOMS: atom_id res chain seq x y z
N MET A 1 -12.74 -8.16 28.63
CA MET A 1 -13.02 -8.92 27.40
C MET A 1 -12.40 -10.31 27.54
N GLY A 2 -13.21 -11.36 27.76
CA GLY A 2 -12.77 -12.75 28.00
C GLY A 2 -12.28 -13.46 26.74
N ILE A 3 -11.31 -12.87 26.05
CA ILE A 3 -10.73 -13.44 24.83
C ILE A 3 -9.74 -14.52 25.27
N GLU A 4 -10.03 -15.77 24.90
CA GLU A 4 -9.20 -16.93 25.20
C GLU A 4 -7.81 -16.78 24.56
N ARG A 5 -6.76 -16.93 25.37
CA ARG A 5 -5.37 -16.85 24.88
C ARG A 5 -5.01 -18.16 24.18
N LYS A 6 -4.63 -18.09 22.90
CA LYS A 6 -4.18 -19.25 22.13
C LYS A 6 -2.66 -19.39 22.20
N ASN A 7 -2.18 -20.60 22.47
CA ASN A 7 -0.76 -20.97 22.38
C ASN A 7 -0.40 -21.29 20.92
N ILE A 8 0.68 -20.72 20.40
CA ILE A 8 1.09 -20.76 18.97
C ILE A 8 2.06 -21.90 18.62
N ASN A 9 2.06 -22.99 19.38
CA ASN A 9 3.00 -24.11 19.19
C ASN A 9 2.68 -25.00 17.96
N LYS A 10 1.63 -24.68 17.20
CA LYS A 10 1.21 -25.43 16.00
C LYS A 10 1.04 -24.48 14.82
N MET A 11 1.47 -24.92 13.64
CA MET A 11 1.26 -24.21 12.37
C MET A 11 -0.24 -24.11 12.05
N GLY A 12 -0.67 -22.94 11.58
CA GLY A 12 -2.06 -22.68 11.21
C GLY A 12 -2.46 -21.23 11.39
N TYR A 13 -3.76 -20.95 11.27
CA TYR A 13 -4.31 -19.61 11.48
C TYR A 13 -4.78 -19.45 12.93
N VAL A 14 -4.44 -18.31 13.55
CA VAL A 14 -4.84 -18.00 14.93
C VAL A 14 -6.28 -17.45 15.01
N MET A 15 -6.89 -17.14 13.86
CA MET A 15 -8.22 -16.55 13.77
C MET A 15 -9.32 -17.39 14.44
N ASN A 16 -10.32 -16.71 14.97
CA ASN A 16 -11.52 -17.34 15.55
C ASN A 16 -12.57 -17.72 14.49
N LYS A 17 -12.38 -17.25 13.26
CA LYS A 17 -13.25 -17.51 12.11
C LYS A 17 -12.44 -18.24 11.04
N PRO A 18 -13.09 -19.10 10.23
CA PRO A 18 -12.45 -19.69 9.07
C PRO A 18 -12.09 -18.61 8.06
N LEU A 19 -11.08 -18.89 7.23
CA LEU A 19 -10.75 -18.03 6.10
C LEU A 19 -11.93 -17.95 5.15
N VAL A 20 -12.21 -16.75 4.65
CA VAL A 20 -13.19 -16.56 3.57
C VAL A 20 -12.54 -16.92 2.23
N TYR A 21 -11.25 -16.63 2.09
CA TYR A 21 -10.48 -16.93 0.88
C TYR A 21 -9.19 -17.68 1.22
N VAL A 22 -8.82 -18.66 0.39
CA VAL A 22 -7.57 -19.41 0.55
C VAL A 22 -6.34 -18.49 0.56
N ASN A 23 -6.41 -17.37 -0.20
CA ASN A 23 -5.32 -16.39 -0.31
C ASN A 23 -5.58 -15.08 0.48
N GLU A 24 -6.40 -15.13 1.52
CA GLU A 24 -6.72 -13.97 2.36
C GLU A 24 -5.49 -13.21 2.90
N PRO A 25 -4.40 -13.87 3.36
CA PRO A 25 -3.18 -13.15 3.76
C PRO A 25 -2.54 -12.32 2.63
N ALA A 26 -2.57 -12.83 1.40
CA ALA A 26 -2.04 -12.11 0.23
C ALA A 26 -2.92 -10.92 -0.16
N ARG A 27 -4.25 -11.09 -0.09
CA ARG A 27 -5.22 -10.00 -0.31
C ARG A 27 -5.07 -8.90 0.73
N HIS A 28 -4.84 -9.26 1.99
CA HIS A 28 -4.58 -8.29 3.05
C HIS A 28 -3.31 -7.48 2.76
N LYS A 29 -2.24 -8.12 2.29
CA LYS A 29 -1.01 -7.40 1.88
C LYS A 29 -1.22 -6.48 0.67
N LEU A 30 -2.09 -6.85 -0.27
CA LEU A 30 -2.48 -5.92 -1.34
C LEU A 30 -3.22 -4.71 -0.78
N LEU A 31 -4.15 -4.91 0.16
CA LEU A 31 -4.87 -3.83 0.82
C LEU A 31 -3.92 -2.90 1.59
N ASP A 32 -2.94 -3.47 2.30
CA ASP A 32 -1.88 -2.72 2.99
C ASP A 32 -1.14 -1.78 2.02
N VAL A 33 -0.72 -2.30 0.85
CA VAL A 33 -0.04 -1.51 -0.18
C VAL A 33 -0.92 -0.38 -0.70
N ILE A 34 -2.20 -0.67 -0.97
CA ILE A 34 -3.15 0.36 -1.44
C ILE A 34 -3.32 1.44 -0.38
N GLY A 35 -3.48 1.07 0.88
CA GLY A 35 -3.62 2.01 2.00
C GLY A 35 -2.39 2.89 2.21
N ASP A 36 -1.20 2.29 2.22
CA ASP A 36 0.06 3.02 2.38
C ASP A 36 0.32 3.98 1.20
N VAL A 37 0.01 3.56 -0.03
CA VAL A 37 0.14 4.42 -1.23
C VAL A 37 -0.90 5.54 -1.26
N ALA A 38 -2.09 5.32 -0.69
CA ALA A 38 -3.12 6.36 -0.58
C ALA A 38 -2.65 7.56 0.27
N LEU A 39 -1.64 7.39 1.14
CA LEU A 39 -1.03 8.47 1.92
C LEU A 39 -0.36 9.56 1.06
N VAL A 40 -0.12 9.30 -0.23
CA VAL A 40 0.32 10.34 -1.19
C VAL A 40 -0.70 11.48 -1.31
N GLY A 41 -1.98 11.24 -0.99
CA GLY A 41 -3.01 12.28 -0.97
C GLY A 41 -3.47 12.74 -2.36
N ARG A 42 -3.09 12.03 -3.42
CA ARG A 42 -3.47 12.31 -4.81
C ARG A 42 -3.81 11.02 -5.56
N PHE A 43 -4.62 11.14 -6.60
CA PHE A 43 -4.93 10.00 -7.46
C PHE A 43 -3.72 9.65 -8.32
N ILE A 44 -3.26 8.41 -8.18
CA ILE A 44 -2.15 7.87 -8.98
C ILE A 44 -2.75 7.11 -10.16
N LYS A 45 -2.44 7.56 -11.37
CA LYS A 45 -2.75 6.82 -12.61
C LYS A 45 -1.49 6.09 -13.05
N GLY A 46 -1.40 4.80 -12.75
CA GLY A 46 -0.24 4.00 -13.09
C GLY A 46 -0.35 2.54 -12.69
N LYS A 47 0.73 1.78 -12.90
CA LYS A 47 0.86 0.38 -12.50
C LYS A 47 1.93 0.26 -11.41
N ILE A 48 1.57 -0.33 -10.28
CA ILE A 48 2.48 -0.60 -9.17
C ILE A 48 2.80 -2.09 -9.16
N ILE A 49 4.08 -2.44 -9.10
CA ILE A 49 4.54 -3.82 -8.96
C ILE A 49 5.33 -3.90 -7.65
N ALA A 50 4.90 -4.76 -6.73
CA ALA A 50 5.52 -4.92 -5.43
C ALA A 50 5.87 -6.39 -5.17
N TYR A 51 7.10 -6.64 -4.72
CA TYR A 51 7.57 -7.97 -4.33
C TYR A 51 7.81 -8.00 -2.83
N ARG A 52 7.12 -8.90 -2.12
CA ARG A 52 7.16 -9.01 -0.64
C ARG A 52 6.99 -7.65 0.06
N PRO A 53 5.86 -6.94 -0.20
CA PRO A 53 5.65 -5.59 0.33
C PRO A 53 5.52 -5.58 1.86
N GLY A 54 5.86 -4.44 2.45
CA GLY A 54 5.65 -4.16 3.86
C GLY A 54 5.59 -2.67 4.11
N HIS A 55 4.96 -2.26 5.23
CA HIS A 55 4.63 -0.87 5.50
C HIS A 55 5.81 0.10 5.38
N ARG A 56 6.99 -0.29 5.86
CA ARG A 56 8.19 0.55 5.76
C ARG A 56 8.56 0.87 4.30
N VAL A 57 8.57 -0.14 3.43
CA VAL A 57 8.94 0.05 2.02
C VAL A 57 7.85 0.82 1.28
N ASN A 58 6.58 0.51 1.56
CA ASN A 58 5.44 1.20 0.96
C ASN A 58 5.42 2.70 1.32
N ASN A 59 5.65 3.03 2.59
CA ASN A 59 5.72 4.42 3.07
C ASN A 59 6.90 5.18 2.46
N LEU A 60 8.08 4.55 2.35
CA LEU A 60 9.23 5.16 1.67
C LEU A 60 8.93 5.43 0.20
N PHE A 61 8.25 4.51 -0.48
CA PHE A 61 7.80 4.68 -1.85
C PHE A 61 6.80 5.84 -1.98
N ALA A 62 5.78 5.90 -1.12
CA ALA A 62 4.80 6.99 -1.08
C ALA A 62 5.46 8.37 -0.87
N ARG A 63 6.41 8.47 0.06
CA ARG A 63 7.16 9.73 0.31
C ARG A 63 7.95 10.18 -0.93
N LYS A 64 8.64 9.24 -1.60
CA LYS A 64 9.35 9.54 -2.84
C LYS A 64 8.44 10.05 -3.95
N ILE A 65 7.23 9.50 -4.06
CA ILE A 65 6.23 10.00 -5.02
C ILE A 65 5.92 11.47 -4.72
N VAL A 66 5.63 11.81 -3.46
CA VAL A 66 5.33 13.20 -3.06
C VAL A 66 6.50 14.14 -3.39
N GLU A 67 7.73 13.74 -3.04
CA GLU A 67 8.95 14.53 -3.34
C GLU A 67 9.12 14.78 -4.85
N GLN A 68 8.88 13.78 -5.69
CA GLN A 68 8.96 13.94 -7.15
C GLN A 68 7.85 14.84 -7.69
N MET A 69 6.63 14.73 -7.15
CA MET A 69 5.49 15.56 -7.57
C MET A 69 5.70 17.05 -7.25
N GLU A 70 6.30 17.38 -6.09
CA GLU A 70 6.65 18.75 -5.74
C GLU A 70 7.71 19.31 -6.69
N THR A 71 8.72 18.50 -7.02
CA THR A 71 9.81 18.89 -7.92
C THR A 71 9.33 19.15 -9.36
N GLU A 72 8.42 18.31 -9.89
CA GLU A 72 7.90 18.44 -11.27
C GLU A 72 6.86 19.56 -11.43
N SER A 73 6.15 19.92 -10.35
CA SER A 73 5.04 20.89 -10.39
C SER A 73 5.46 22.32 -10.78
N VAL A 74 6.74 22.66 -10.70
CA VAL A 74 7.24 24.02 -11.03
C VAL A 74 7.70 24.13 -12.49
N PHE A 75 8.10 23.03 -13.14
CA PHE A 75 8.82 23.10 -14.43
C PHE A 75 7.97 22.75 -15.66
N GLU A 76 7.08 21.75 -15.61
CA GLU A 76 6.41 21.27 -16.84
C GLU A 76 5.01 21.86 -17.10
N MET A 77 4.37 22.48 -16.11
CA MET A 77 3.01 23.03 -16.31
C MET A 77 2.98 24.29 -17.18
N ARG A 78 4.11 24.98 -17.38
CA ARG A 78 4.20 26.19 -18.23
C ARG A 78 4.37 25.89 -19.71
N GLU A 79 5.04 24.80 -20.10
CA GLU A 79 5.25 24.49 -21.53
C GLU A 79 4.09 23.73 -22.17
N LYS A 80 3.46 22.78 -21.45
CA LYS A 80 2.39 21.94 -22.03
C LYS A 80 1.06 22.67 -22.25
N ARG A 81 0.90 23.91 -21.78
CA ARG A 81 -0.29 24.76 -22.02
C ARG A 81 -0.14 25.75 -23.18
N VAL A 82 1.07 25.95 -23.71
CA VAL A 82 1.32 26.88 -24.83
C VAL A 82 1.33 26.16 -26.17
N LEU A 83 1.39 24.83 -26.16
CA LEU A 83 1.34 23.97 -27.35
C LEU A 83 0.02 23.19 -27.41
N VAL A 84 -1.10 23.91 -27.52
CA VAL A 84 -2.37 23.39 -28.07
C VAL A 84 -2.84 24.35 -29.13
#